data_AF-A0AAU8LZV0-F1
#
_entry.id   AF-A0AAU8LZV0-F1
#
_cell.length_a   1.000
_cell.length_b   1.000
_cell.length_c   1.000
_cell.angle_alpha   90.00
_cell.angle_beta   90.00
_cell.angle_gamma   90.00
#
_symmetry.space_group_name_H-M   'P 1'
#
loop_
_entity.id
_entity.type
_entity.pdbx_description
1 polymer ?
#
loop_
_entity_poly.entity_id
_entity_poly.type
_entity_poly.pdbx_seq_one_letter_code
_entity_poly.pdbx_strand_id
1 'polypeptide(L)'
;MNAYISIIAAVLAGIFTVITAYIAWKLKNVTDERARNLAIDKEQHDEKKKLYESVYTLFEQAIREIQLREEFTLTREFSDINAKIHLFAPEVIGEQYSKAHHLLEEWSILHHKASPRQMEVGERTITIIEAPDPTEQYKKPAMESFDELQEQLQKLIKLMRQDLNTD
;
A
#
# COMPACT_ATOMS: atom_id res chain seq x y z
N MET A 1 14.91 -64.36 38.85
CA MET A 1 13.68 -63.63 38.46
C MET A 1 13.92 -62.12 38.37
N ASN A 2 14.51 -61.47 39.38
CA ASN A 2 14.75 -60.02 39.40
C ASN A 2 15.65 -59.47 38.28
N ALA A 3 16.72 -60.19 37.91
CA ALA A 3 17.63 -59.76 36.84
C ALA A 3 16.96 -59.74 35.45
N TYR A 4 16.08 -60.71 35.18
CA TYR A 4 15.37 -60.81 33.90
C TYR A 4 14.34 -59.68 33.74
N ILE A 5 13.62 -59.35 34.82
CA ILE A 5 12.71 -58.21 34.89
C ILE A 5 13.48 -56.89 34.67
N SER A 6 14.67 -56.75 35.25
CA SER A 6 15.52 -55.56 35.09
C SER A 6 16.03 -55.39 33.66
N ILE A 7 16.42 -56.48 32.99
CA ILE A 7 16.83 -56.45 31.57
C ILE A 7 15.67 -56.06 30.67
N ILE A 8 14.48 -56.65 30.87
CA ILE A 8 13.28 -56.29 30.10
C ILE A 8 12.90 -54.83 30.31
N ALA A 9 12.96 -54.33 31.56
CA ALA A 9 12.69 -52.94 31.87
C ALA A 9 13.69 -51.98 31.18
N ALA A 10 14.98 -52.35 31.14
CA ALA A 10 16.00 -51.55 30.45
C ALA A 10 15.77 -51.49 28.93
N VAL A 11 15.39 -52.62 28.31
CA VAL A 11 15.05 -52.68 26.88
C VAL A 11 13.81 -51.83 26.58
N LEU A 12 12.76 -51.93 27.40
CA LEU A 12 11.54 -51.13 27.25
C LEU A 12 11.82 -49.62 27.42
N ALA A 13 12.64 -49.24 28.39
CA ALA A 13 13.05 -47.85 28.60
C ALA A 13 13.86 -47.32 27.41
N GLY A 14 14.76 -48.13 26.84
CA GLY A 14 15.51 -47.78 25.63
C GLY A 14 14.60 -47.53 24.43
N ILE A 15 13.65 -48.45 24.17
CA ILE A 15 12.67 -48.29 23.08
C ILE A 15 11.80 -47.06 23.31
N PHE A 16 11.32 -46.85 24.54
CA PHE A 16 10.50 -45.70 24.89
C PHE A 16 11.26 -44.39 24.65
N THR A 17 12.53 -44.31 25.05
CA THR A 17 13.37 -43.12 24.84
C THR A 17 13.52 -42.79 23.35
N VAL A 18 13.73 -43.79 22.50
CA VAL A 18 13.83 -43.59 21.04
C VAL A 18 12.50 -43.11 20.45
N ILE A 19 11.37 -43.71 20.88
CA ILE A 19 10.04 -43.29 20.43
C ILE A 19 9.74 -41.85 20.86
N THR A 20 10.02 -41.49 22.12
CA THR A 20 9.80 -40.13 22.62
C THR A 20 10.69 -39.12 21.88
N ALA A 21 11.97 -39.46 21.63
CA ALA A 21 12.87 -38.60 20.85
C ALA A 21 12.36 -38.39 19.41
N TYR A 22 11.85 -39.45 18.77
CA TYR A 22 11.27 -39.36 17.43
C TYR A 22 10.00 -38.48 17.40
N ILE A 23 9.09 -38.66 18.35
CA ILE A 23 7.86 -37.85 18.46
C ILE A 23 8.23 -36.39 18.74
N ALA A 24 9.17 -36.12 19.66
CA ALA A 24 9.63 -34.78 19.97
C ALA A 24 10.26 -34.09 18.75
N TRP A 25 11.10 -34.81 17.99
CA TRP A 25 11.69 -34.30 16.75
C TRP A 25 10.63 -33.96 15.70
N LYS A 26 9.67 -34.88 15.47
CA LYS A 26 8.57 -34.65 14.52
C LYS A 26 7.69 -33.46 14.93
N LEU A 27 7.34 -33.36 16.20
CA LEU A 27 6.53 -32.26 16.72
C LEU A 27 7.26 -30.93 16.58
N LYS A 28 8.55 -30.89 16.91
CA LYS A 28 9.38 -29.69 16.72
C LYS A 28 9.40 -29.25 15.26
N ASN A 29 9.63 -30.16 14.32
CA ASN A 29 9.65 -29.81 12.89
C ASN A 29 8.32 -29.23 12.41
N VAL A 30 7.19 -29.82 12.82
CA VAL A 30 5.85 -29.30 12.45
C VAL A 30 5.60 -27.92 13.07
N THR A 31 6.00 -27.72 14.33
CA THR A 31 5.88 -26.41 14.99
C THR A 31 6.77 -25.35 14.35
N ASP A 32 8.02 -25.69 14.04
CA ASP A 32 8.97 -24.79 13.38
C ASP A 32 8.47 -24.42 11.97
N GLU A 33 7.92 -25.38 11.22
CA GLU A 33 7.32 -25.11 9.91
C GLU A 33 6.09 -24.21 9.99
N ARG A 34 5.18 -24.44 10.96
CA ARG A 34 4.03 -23.56 11.19
C ARG A 34 4.45 -22.15 11.61
N ALA A 35 5.43 -22.05 12.50
CA ALA A 35 5.95 -20.76 12.93
C ALA A 35 6.59 -19.99 11.77
N ARG A 36 7.32 -20.69 10.89
CA ARG A 36 7.89 -20.11 9.68
C ARG A 36 6.81 -19.63 8.71
N ASN A 37 5.79 -20.44 8.43
CA ASN A 37 4.72 -20.04 7.51
C ASN A 37 3.94 -18.84 8.06
N LEU A 38 3.61 -18.85 9.36
CA LEU A 38 2.98 -17.70 10.03
C LEU A 38 3.84 -16.43 9.94
N ALA A 39 5.16 -16.55 10.03
CA ALA A 39 6.06 -15.42 9.88
C ALA A 39 6.06 -14.87 8.45
N ILE A 40 6.03 -15.74 7.43
CA ILE A 40 5.93 -15.35 6.01
C ILE A 40 4.60 -14.65 5.74
N ASP A 41 3.49 -15.24 6.18
CA ASP A 41 2.15 -14.67 5.98
C ASP A 41 2.06 -13.28 6.62
N LYS A 42 2.62 -13.13 7.82
CA LYS A 42 2.68 -11.84 8.51
C LYS A 42 3.56 -10.82 7.78
N GLU A 43 4.72 -11.23 7.26
CA GLU A 43 5.60 -10.36 6.49
C GLU A 43 4.91 -9.84 5.23
N GLN A 44 4.22 -10.72 4.50
CA GLN A 44 3.43 -10.35 3.32
C GLN A 44 2.29 -9.39 3.67
N HIS A 45 1.58 -9.63 4.78
CA HIS A 45 0.53 -8.73 5.27
C HIS A 45 1.08 -7.34 5.62
N ASP A 46 2.20 -7.30 6.35
CA ASP A 46 2.87 -6.05 6.75
C ASP A 46 3.38 -5.27 5.52
N GLU A 47 3.95 -5.95 4.52
CA GLU A 47 4.38 -5.33 3.25
C GLU A 47 3.20 -4.73 2.48
N LYS A 48 2.09 -5.47 2.39
CA LYS A 48 0.87 -5.02 1.71
C LYS A 48 0.25 -3.82 2.41
N LYS A 49 0.17 -3.85 3.74
CA LYS A 49 -0.27 -2.72 4.55
C LYS A 49 0.60 -1.48 4.30
N LYS A 50 1.92 -1.65 4.31
CA LYS A 50 2.86 -0.55 4.04
C LYS A 50 2.71 0.02 2.63
N LEU A 51 2.47 -0.83 1.63
CA LEU A 51 2.16 -0.39 0.27
C LEU A 51 0.91 0.48 0.25
N TYR A 52 -0.17 0.05 0.91
CA TYR A 52 -1.45 0.79 0.93
C TYR A 52 -1.35 2.12 1.68
N GLU A 53 -0.63 2.16 2.79
CA GLU A 53 -0.30 3.41 3.50
C GLU A 53 0.50 4.36 2.60
N SER A 54 1.46 3.83 1.84
CA SER A 54 2.28 4.63 0.92
C SER A 54 1.45 5.21 -0.22
N VAL A 55 0.53 4.42 -0.79
CA VAL A 55 -0.40 4.87 -1.85
C VAL A 55 -1.23 6.05 -1.35
N TYR A 56 -1.85 5.91 -0.18
CA TYR A 56 -2.67 6.96 0.41
C TYR A 56 -1.88 8.26 0.62
N THR A 57 -0.70 8.13 1.25
CA THR A 57 0.19 9.26 1.53
C THR A 57 0.63 9.96 0.24
N LEU A 58 0.97 9.19 -0.79
CA LEU A 58 1.40 9.71 -2.08
C LEU A 58 0.33 10.57 -2.75
N PHE A 59 -0.92 10.10 -2.76
CA PHE A 59 -2.04 10.89 -3.31
C PHE A 59 -2.31 12.15 -2.50
N GLU A 60 -2.29 12.09 -1.16
CA GLU A 60 -2.45 13.29 -0.33
C GLU A 60 -1.34 14.33 -0.57
N GLN A 61 -0.09 13.87 -0.68
CA GLN A 61 1.05 14.74 -0.95
C GLN A 61 0.94 15.36 -2.34
N ALA A 62 0.61 14.57 -3.36
CA ALA A 62 0.46 15.08 -4.72
C ALA A 62 -0.66 16.12 -4.83
N ILE A 63 -1.82 15.85 -4.21
CA ILE A 63 -2.93 16.82 -4.17
C ILE A 63 -2.48 18.12 -3.49
N ARG A 64 -1.72 18.02 -2.40
CA ARG A 64 -1.21 19.19 -1.69
C ARG A 64 -0.21 19.99 -2.53
N GLU A 65 0.79 19.33 -3.13
CA GLU A 65 1.77 19.98 -4.00
C GLU A 65 1.07 20.70 -5.16
N ILE A 66 0.07 20.06 -5.79
CA ILE A 66 -0.73 20.66 -6.88
C ILE A 66 -1.56 21.87 -6.40
N GLN A 67 -2.21 21.77 -5.24
CA GLN A 67 -3.01 22.87 -4.67
C GLN A 67 -2.15 24.07 -4.29
N LEU A 68 -0.99 23.81 -3.68
CA LEU A 68 -0.05 24.84 -3.25
C LEU A 68 0.81 25.39 -4.41
N ARG A 69 0.75 24.75 -5.58
CA ARG A 69 1.58 25.06 -6.76
C ARG A 69 3.08 24.93 -6.45
N GLU A 70 3.43 23.96 -5.62
CA GLU A 70 4.81 23.62 -5.30
C GLU A 70 5.45 22.89 -6.49
N GLU A 71 6.79 22.81 -6.50
CA GLU A 71 7.49 21.96 -7.44
C GLU A 71 7.07 20.51 -7.22
N PHE A 72 6.71 19.81 -8.30
CA PHE A 72 6.27 18.42 -8.18
C PHE A 72 7.48 17.51 -7.94
N THR A 73 7.59 16.95 -6.73
CA THR A 73 8.78 16.17 -6.33
C THR A 73 8.58 14.65 -6.37
N LEU A 74 7.33 14.21 -6.54
CA LEU A 74 6.91 12.84 -6.27
C LEU A 74 7.04 11.84 -7.44
N THR A 75 7.72 12.23 -8.53
CA THR A 75 7.81 11.40 -9.75
C THR A 75 8.42 10.02 -9.49
N ARG A 76 9.43 9.95 -8.63
CA ARG A 76 10.09 8.68 -8.30
C ARG A 76 9.19 7.78 -7.47
N GLU A 77 8.48 8.38 -6.52
CA GLU A 77 7.56 7.73 -5.59
C GLU A 77 6.37 7.13 -6.35
N PHE A 78 5.79 7.89 -7.30
CA PHE A 78 4.78 7.35 -8.22
C PHE A 78 5.30 6.17 -9.03
N SER A 79 6.53 6.25 -9.55
CA SER A 79 7.13 5.16 -10.31
C SER A 79 7.31 3.88 -9.47
N ASP A 80 7.78 4.01 -8.23
CA ASP A 80 7.96 2.90 -7.30
C ASP A 80 6.63 2.27 -6.87
N ILE A 81 5.64 3.10 -6.52
CA ILE A 81 4.29 2.62 -6.17
C ILE A 81 3.61 1.96 -7.37
N ASN A 82 3.73 2.52 -8.58
CA ASN A 82 3.19 1.92 -9.80
C ASN A 82 3.71 0.49 -10.00
N ALA A 83 5.01 0.28 -9.85
CA ALA A 83 5.62 -1.03 -9.97
C ALA A 83 5.11 -1.98 -8.88
N LYS A 84 5.06 -1.54 -7.62
CA LYS A 84 4.59 -2.37 -6.51
C LYS A 84 3.12 -2.75 -6.62
N ILE A 85 2.26 -1.84 -7.04
CA ILE A 85 0.84 -2.13 -7.29
C ILE A 85 0.68 -3.20 -8.37
N HIS A 86 1.44 -3.11 -9.48
CA HIS A 86 1.38 -4.12 -10.54
C HIS A 86 1.87 -5.50 -10.10
N LEU A 87 2.80 -5.57 -9.14
CA LEU A 87 3.40 -6.83 -8.69
C LEU A 87 2.63 -7.48 -7.54
N PHE A 88 2.08 -6.69 -6.62
CA PHE A 88 1.60 -7.19 -5.32
C PHE A 88 0.12 -6.95 -5.05
N ALA A 89 -0.53 -6.00 -5.73
CA ALA A 89 -1.93 -5.72 -5.49
C ALA A 89 -2.83 -6.64 -6.33
N PRO A 90 -4.00 -7.03 -5.80
CA PRO A 90 -5.06 -7.63 -6.61
C PRO A 90 -5.42 -6.72 -7.79
N GLU A 91 -5.78 -7.32 -8.93
CA GLU A 91 -6.13 -6.61 -10.16
C GLU A 91 -7.19 -5.51 -9.93
N VAL A 92 -8.22 -5.80 -9.12
CA VAL A 92 -9.27 -4.83 -8.77
C VAL A 92 -8.72 -3.58 -8.08
N ILE A 93 -7.71 -3.73 -7.21
CA ILE A 93 -7.04 -2.59 -6.56
C ILE A 93 -6.15 -1.86 -7.56
N GLY A 94 -5.42 -2.60 -8.41
CA GLY A 94 -4.59 -2.01 -9.46
C GLY A 94 -5.38 -1.17 -10.47
N GLU A 95 -6.52 -1.66 -10.93
CA GLU A 95 -7.44 -0.91 -11.80
C GLU A 95 -7.97 0.35 -11.13
N GLN A 96 -8.42 0.23 -9.87
CA GLN A 96 -8.95 1.38 -9.14
C GLN A 96 -7.87 2.42 -8.85
N TYR A 97 -6.64 1.99 -8.57
CA TYR A 97 -5.47 2.85 -8.41
C TYR A 97 -5.17 3.61 -9.71
N SER A 98 -5.16 2.91 -10.85
CA SER A 98 -4.92 3.51 -12.16
C SER A 98 -5.97 4.57 -12.50
N LYS A 99 -7.25 4.31 -12.19
CA LYS A 99 -8.33 5.30 -12.36
C LYS A 99 -8.10 6.55 -11.52
N ALA A 100 -7.75 6.39 -10.24
CA ALA A 100 -7.45 7.52 -9.36
C ALA A 100 -6.21 8.31 -9.84
N HIS A 101 -5.17 7.61 -10.31
CA HIS A 101 -3.96 8.23 -10.87
C HIS A 101 -4.28 9.06 -12.11
N HIS A 102 -5.09 8.53 -13.03
CA HIS A 102 -5.47 9.25 -14.24
C HIS A 102 -6.29 10.52 -13.92
N LEU A 103 -7.25 10.42 -12.99
CA LEU A 103 -8.04 11.58 -12.55
C LEU A 103 -7.17 12.63 -11.86
N LEU A 104 -6.13 12.23 -11.12
CA LEU A 104 -5.18 13.17 -10.52
C LEU A 104 -4.43 13.96 -11.59
N GLU A 105 -3.95 13.30 -12.65
CA GLU A 105 -3.29 13.97 -13.76
C GLU A 105 -4.24 14.94 -14.47
N GLU A 106 -5.45 14.49 -14.80
CA GLU A 106 -6.46 15.31 -15.47
C GLU A 106 -6.84 16.53 -14.64
N TRP A 107 -7.14 16.31 -13.36
CA TRP A 107 -7.41 17.38 -12.41
C TRP A 107 -6.22 18.34 -12.28
N SER A 108 -4.98 17.86 -12.24
CA SER A 108 -3.81 18.74 -12.14
C SER A 108 -3.71 19.71 -13.32
N ILE A 109 -4.02 19.23 -14.53
CA ILE A 109 -4.00 20.03 -15.76
C ILE A 109 -5.15 21.06 -15.72
N LEU A 110 -6.34 20.65 -15.30
CA LEU A 110 -7.50 21.55 -15.17
C LEU A 110 -7.28 22.60 -14.08
N HIS A 111 -6.75 22.20 -12.93
CA HIS A 111 -6.43 23.08 -11.81
C HIS A 111 -5.40 24.14 -12.22
N HIS A 112 -4.38 23.75 -13.00
CA HIS A 112 -3.41 24.68 -13.56
C HIS A 112 -4.05 25.69 -14.53
N LYS A 113 -5.02 25.26 -15.36
CA LYS A 113 -5.75 26.15 -16.29
C LYS A 113 -6.78 27.06 -15.60
N ALA A 114 -7.40 26.58 -14.52
CA ALA A 114 -8.34 27.33 -13.69
C ALA A 114 -7.66 28.34 -12.76
N SER A 115 -6.34 28.28 -12.70
CA SER A 115 -5.50 29.06 -11.81
C SER A 115 -5.02 30.35 -12.48
N PRO A 116 -5.15 31.53 -11.83
CA PRO A 116 -4.59 32.77 -12.37
C PRO A 116 -3.09 32.67 -12.61
N ARG A 117 -2.62 33.24 -13.72
CA ARG A 117 -1.20 33.27 -14.07
C ARG A 117 -0.41 34.03 -13.02
N GLN A 118 0.65 33.42 -12.54
CA GLN A 118 1.65 34.05 -11.69
C GLN A 118 2.88 34.34 -12.52
N MET A 119 3.43 35.54 -12.38
CA MET A 119 4.66 35.96 -13.04
C MET A 119 5.63 36.48 -11.99
N GLU A 120 6.88 36.04 -12.05
CA GLU A 120 7.94 36.59 -11.21
C GLU A 120 8.43 37.91 -11.80
N VAL A 121 8.40 38.96 -10.97
CA VAL A 121 8.95 40.28 -11.31
C VAL A 121 9.95 40.65 -10.22
N GLY A 122 11.24 40.41 -10.49
CA GLY A 122 12.29 40.50 -9.48
C GLY A 122 12.15 39.38 -8.45
N GLU A 123 12.17 39.71 -7.15
CA GLU A 123 11.97 38.74 -6.05
C GLU A 123 10.48 38.59 -5.64
N ARG A 124 9.53 39.09 -6.44
CA ARG A 124 8.09 39.08 -6.10
C ARG A 124 7.27 38.34 -7.15
N THR A 125 6.45 37.41 -6.69
CA THR A 125 5.43 36.75 -7.52
C THR A 125 4.19 37.64 -7.60
N ILE A 126 3.81 38.06 -8.81
CA ILE A 126 2.62 38.87 -9.07
C ILE A 126 1.56 37.99 -9.74
N THR A 127 0.34 38.00 -9.22
CA THR A 127 -0.82 37.36 -9.84
C THR A 127 -1.44 38.31 -10.87
N ILE A 128 -1.51 37.89 -12.13
CA ILE A 128 -2.11 38.67 -13.21
C ILE A 128 -3.61 38.33 -13.26
N ILE A 129 -4.44 39.35 -13.05
CA ILE A 129 -5.90 39.25 -13.14
C ILE A 129 -6.32 40.04 -14.38
N GLU A 130 -6.79 39.33 -15.41
CA GLU A 130 -7.34 39.92 -16.63
C GLU A 130 -8.87 39.99 -16.52
N ALA A 131 -9.48 41.04 -17.10
CA ALA A 131 -10.93 41.20 -17.18
C ALA A 131 -11.35 41.26 -18.66
N PRO A 132 -12.17 40.31 -19.17
CA PRO A 132 -12.79 39.18 -18.44
C PRO A 132 -11.79 38.08 -18.03
N ASP A 133 -12.10 37.33 -16.97
CA ASP A 133 -11.23 36.27 -16.42
C ASP A 133 -11.19 35.06 -17.39
N PRO A 134 -10.06 34.79 -18.06
CA PRO A 134 -9.96 33.69 -19.02
C PRO A 134 -9.98 32.30 -18.34
N THR A 135 -9.84 32.24 -17.01
CA THR A 135 -9.79 31.00 -16.23
C THR A 135 -11.17 30.51 -15.78
N GLU A 136 -12.20 31.36 -15.86
CA GLU A 136 -13.52 31.09 -15.29
C GLU A 136 -14.20 29.85 -15.90
N GLN A 137 -13.99 29.63 -17.20
CA GLN A 137 -14.47 28.44 -17.92
C GLN A 137 -13.89 27.11 -17.40
N TYR A 138 -12.73 27.13 -16.72
CA TYR A 138 -12.05 25.94 -16.23
C TYR A 138 -12.31 25.66 -14.74
N LYS A 139 -12.82 26.63 -13.98
CA LYS A 139 -13.05 26.49 -12.53
C LYS A 139 -14.06 25.39 -12.20
N LYS A 140 -15.19 25.36 -12.92
CA LYS A 140 -16.23 24.34 -12.69
C LYS A 140 -15.76 22.93 -13.10
N PRO A 141 -15.17 22.71 -14.30
CA PRO A 141 -14.58 21.41 -14.65
C PRO A 141 -13.50 20.93 -13.68
N ALA A 142 -12.64 21.85 -13.20
CA ALA A 142 -11.60 21.50 -12.23
C ALA A 142 -12.20 21.03 -10.89
N MET A 143 -13.30 21.65 -10.44
CA MET A 143 -13.99 21.25 -9.22
C MET A 143 -14.68 19.89 -9.39
N GLU A 144 -15.39 19.68 -10.49
CA GLU A 144 -16.06 18.39 -10.79
C GLU A 144 -15.05 17.25 -10.89
N SER A 145 -13.92 17.47 -11.56
CA SER A 145 -12.83 16.49 -11.67
C SER A 145 -12.18 16.19 -10.30
N PHE A 146 -12.07 17.19 -9.42
CA PHE A 146 -11.57 16.99 -8.06
C PHE A 146 -12.53 16.15 -7.21
N ASP A 147 -13.83 16.41 -7.29
CA ASP A 147 -14.84 15.65 -6.56
C ASP A 147 -14.83 14.17 -7.01
N GLU A 148 -14.71 13.94 -8.32
CA GLU A 148 -14.57 12.58 -8.87
C GLU A 148 -13.29 11.89 -8.39
N LEU A 149 -12.15 12.59 -8.40
CA LEU A 149 -10.89 12.08 -7.85
C LEU A 149 -11.05 11.65 -6.38
N GLN A 150 -11.68 12.48 -5.55
CA GLN A 150 -11.93 12.16 -4.14
C GLN A 150 -12.82 10.91 -3.99
N GLU A 151 -13.86 10.79 -4.81
CA GLU A 151 -14.73 9.61 -4.81
C GLU A 151 -13.95 8.34 -5.17
N GLN A 152 -13.13 8.38 -6.22
CA GLN A 152 -12.34 7.22 -6.65
C GLN A 152 -11.24 6.86 -5.65
N LEU A 153 -10.64 7.84 -4.95
CA LEU A 153 -9.71 7.60 -3.85
C LEU A 153 -10.39 6.94 -2.67
N GLN A 154 -11.59 7.37 -2.30
CA GLN A 154 -12.37 6.72 -1.23
C GLN A 154 -12.72 5.27 -1.57
N LYS A 155 -13.08 5.00 -2.83
CA LYS A 155 -13.30 3.63 -3.33
C LYS A 155 -12.03 2.80 -3.24
N LEU A 156 -10.89 3.35 -3.65
CA LEU A 156 -9.59 2.69 -3.57
C LEU A 156 -9.24 2.32 -2.12
N ILE A 157 -9.37 3.27 -1.19
CA ILE A 157 -9.13 3.05 0.25
C ILE A 157 -10.05 1.96 0.80
N LYS A 158 -11.32 1.94 0.39
CA LYS A 158 -12.27 0.91 0.80
C LYS A 158 -11.83 -0.48 0.33
N LEU A 159 -11.40 -0.61 -0.92
CA LEU A 159 -10.91 -1.88 -1.46
C LEU A 159 -9.63 -2.34 -0.75
N MET A 160 -8.68 -1.43 -0.54
CA MET A 160 -7.45 -1.71 0.22
C MET A 160 -7.75 -2.18 1.65
N ARG A 161 -8.72 -1.55 2.33
CA ARG A 161 -9.16 -1.98 3.67
C ARG A 161 -9.84 -3.35 3.65
N GLN A 162 -10.65 -3.64 2.63
CA GLN A 162 -11.30 -4.94 2.51
C GLN A 162 -10.28 -6.04 2.31
N ASP A 163 -9.32 -5.81 1.42
CA ASP A 163 -8.24 -6.74 1.14
C ASP A 163 -7.35 -7.01 2.37
N LEU A 164 -7.04 -6.00 3.19
CA LEU A 164 -6.31 -6.19 4.45
C LEU A 164 -7.09 -6.92 5.56
N ASN A 165 -8.43 -6.92 5.49
CA ASN A 165 -9.29 -7.58 6.47
C ASN A 165 -9.77 -8.96 6.01
N THR A 166 -9.41 -9.37 4.80
CA THR A 166 -9.74 -10.71 4.28
C THR A 166 -8.63 -11.66 4.70
N ASP A 167 -8.63 -12.05 5.97
CA ASP A 167 -7.88 -13.17 6.54
C ASP A 167 -8.85 -14.32 6.88
#